data_AF-A0A0X7A2U0-F1
#
_entry.id   AF-A0A0X7A2U0-F1
#
_cell.length_a   1.000
_cell.length_b   1.000
_cell.length_c   1.000
_cell.angle_alpha   90.00
_cell.angle_beta   90.00
_cell.angle_gamma   90.00
#
_symmetry.space_group_name_H-M   'P 1'
#
loop_
_entity.id
_entity.type
_entity.pdbx_description
1 polymer ?
#
loop_
_entity_poly.entity_id
_entity_poly.type
_entity_poly.pdbx_seq_one_letter_code
_entity_poly.pdbx_strand_id
1 'polypeptide(L)' 'MPDNAATMAEFVRDNPSCVDFTDGCSVCIVADGKIVCSAPRIQCQVKELTCTRP' A
#
# COMPACT_ATOMS: atom_id res chain seq x y z
N MET A 1 -3.06 2.14 18.12
CA MET A 1 -3.52 2.47 16.74
C MET A 1 -2.99 1.34 15.87
N PRO A 2 -3.81 0.69 15.03
CA PRO A 2 -3.27 -0.39 14.21
C PRO A 2 -2.23 0.23 13.29
N ASP A 3 -1.00 -0.23 13.43
CA ASP A 3 0.13 0.19 12.62
C ASP A 3 -0.20 -0.11 11.16
N ASN A 4 -0.42 0.93 10.34
CA ASN A 4 -0.73 0.81 8.90
C ASN A 4 0.21 -0.16 8.16
N ALA A 5 1.44 -0.34 8.65
CA ALA A 5 2.41 -1.28 8.11
C ALA A 5 1.95 -2.76 8.21
N ALA A 6 1.23 -3.14 9.26
CA ALA A 6 0.73 -4.51 9.43
C ALA A 6 -0.31 -4.84 8.36
N THR A 7 -1.26 -3.94 8.12
CA THR A 7 -2.32 -4.09 7.11
C THR A 7 -1.78 -4.14 5.69
N MET A 8 -0.70 -3.42 5.39
CA MET A 8 -0.07 -3.45 4.05
C MET A 8 0.65 -4.77 3.77
N ALA A 9 1.35 -5.32 4.77
CA ALA A 9 2.01 -6.62 4.65
C ALA A 9 0.99 -7.76 4.48
N GLU A 10 -0.15 -7.69 5.15
CA GLU A 10 -1.27 -8.62 4.97
C GLU A 10 -1.88 -8.49 3.57
N PHE A 11 -2.13 -7.27 3.09
CA PHE A 11 -2.67 -7.04 1.75
C PHE A 11 -1.78 -7.62 0.64
N VAL A 12 -0.46 -7.41 0.72
CA VAL A 12 0.51 -7.96 -0.25
C VAL A 12 0.59 -9.49 -0.16
N ARG A 13 0.43 -10.07 1.04
CA ARG A 13 0.38 -11.53 1.22
C ARG A 13 -0.86 -12.15 0.59
N ASP A 14 -2.01 -11.49 0.74
CA ASP A 14 -3.28 -11.93 0.17
C ASP A 14 -3.35 -11.67 -1.34
N ASN A 15 -2.61 -10.67 -1.83
CA ASN A 15 -2.53 -10.28 -3.24
C ASN A 15 -1.07 -10.34 -3.73
N PRO A 16 -0.47 -11.53 -3.88
CA PRO A 16 0.93 -11.68 -4.24
C PRO A 16 1.26 -11.19 -5.67
N SER A 17 0.25 -11.06 -6.54
CA SER A 17 0.40 -10.43 -7.86
C SER A 17 0.38 -8.90 -7.79
N CYS A 18 -0.17 -8.32 -6.72
CA CYS A 18 -0.28 -6.88 -6.59
C CYS A 18 1.07 -6.26 -6.22
N VAL A 19 1.77 -5.77 -7.24
CA VAL A 19 3.06 -5.09 -7.07
C VAL A 19 2.91 -3.61 -6.74
N ASP A 20 1.82 -2.96 -7.20
CA ASP A 20 1.54 -1.55 -6.88
C ASP A 20 0.14 -1.41 -6.27
N PHE A 21 0.07 -0.79 -5.10
CA PHE A 21 -1.17 -0.53 -4.38
C PHE A 21 -1.17 0.87 -3.78
N THR A 22 -2.36 1.33 -3.39
CA THR A 22 -2.53 2.66 -2.79
C THR A 22 -3.55 2.61 -1.68
N ASP A 23 -3.30 3.38 -0.63
CA ASP A 23 -4.29 3.69 0.41
C ASP A 23 -5.07 4.98 0.09
N GLY A 24 -4.97 5.50 -1.15
CA GLY A 24 -5.55 6.77 -1.57
C GLY A 24 -4.75 8.01 -1.15
N CYS A 25 -3.74 7.84 -0.30
CA CYS A 25 -2.86 8.89 0.19
C CYS A 25 -1.45 8.78 -0.38
N SER A 26 -0.93 7.57 -0.35
CA SER A 26 0.40 7.17 -0.76
C SER A 26 0.26 6.03 -1.76
N VAL A 27 1.15 6.01 -2.75
CA VAL A 27 1.28 4.87 -3.65
C VAL A 27 2.46 4.06 -3.13
N CYS A 28 2.22 2.76 -2.93
CA CYS A 28 3.17 1.83 -2.37
C CYS A 28 3.42 0.70 -3.35
N ILE A 29 4.69 0.37 -3.52
CA ILE A 29 5.14 -0.63 -4.47
C ILE A 29 5.95 -1.70 -3.74
N VAL A 30 5.83 -2.94 -4.18
CA VAL A 30 6.60 -4.07 -3.66
C VAL A 30 7.83 -4.26 -4.55
N ALA A 31 8.97 -3.75 -4.10
CA ALA A 31 10.26 -3.90 -4.79
C ALA A 31 11.20 -4.75 -3.94
N ASP A 32 11.75 -5.82 -4.50
CA ASP A 32 12.69 -6.73 -3.82
C ASP A 32 12.16 -7.27 -2.47
N GLY A 33 10.85 -7.55 -2.40
CA GLY A 33 10.18 -8.03 -1.17
C GLY A 33 10.02 -6.96 -0.08
N LYS A 34 10.27 -5.68 -0.40
CA LYS A 34 10.06 -4.55 0.49
C LYS A 34 8.96 -3.64 -0.05
N ILE A 35 8.14 -3.13 0.86
CA ILE A 35 7.12 -2.14 0.53
C ILE A 35 7.77 -0.75 0.56
N VAL A 36 7.73 -0.05 -0.56
CA VAL A 36 8.26 1.31 -0.71
C VAL A 36 7.09 2.24 -1.04
N CYS A 37 6.84 3.21 -0.17
CA CYS A 37 5.72 4.15 -0.33
C CYS A 37 6.21 5.55 -0.72
N SER A 38 5.44 6.21 -1.57
CA SER A 38 5.59 7.64 -1.86
C SER A 38 5.23 8.50 -0.64
N ALA A 39 5.66 9.76 -0.63
CA ALA A 39 5.16 10.72 0.34
C ALA A 39 3.63 10.89 0.22
N PRO A 40 2.91 11.03 1.34
CA PRO A 40 1.46 11.21 1.32
C PRO A 40 1.10 12.55 0.66
N ARG A 41 0.03 12.54 -0.14
CA ARG A 41 -0.49 13.75 -0.78
C ARG A 41 -1.14 14.69 0.24
N ILE A 42 -1.04 16.00 0.00
CA ILE A 42 -1.68 17.03 0.83
C ILE A 42 -3.21 16.85 0.76
N GLN A 43 -3.87 16.82 1.92
CA GLN A 43 -5.33 16.63 2.08
C GLN A 43 -5.88 15.28 1.58
N CYS A 44 -5.06 14.23 1.55
CA CYS A 44 -5.56 12.91 1.23
C CYS A 44 -6.37 12.30 2.39
N GLN A 45 -7.34 11.46 2.07
CA GLN A 45 -8.08 10.65 3.04
C GLN A 45 -7.61 9.21 2.87
N VAL A 46 -7.06 8.61 3.94
CA VAL A 46 -6.66 7.20 3.94
C VAL A 46 -7.91 6.35 3.71
N LYS A 47 -7.85 5.48 2.72
CA LYS A 47 -8.89 4.54 2.31
C LYS A 47 -8.35 3.11 2.39
N GLU A 48 -9.23 2.16 2.11
CA GLU A 48 -8.85 0.76 1.99
C GLU A 48 -7.79 0.57 0.90
N LEU A 49 -6.84 -0.33 1.18
CA LEU A 49 -5.76 -0.65 0.27
C LEU A 49 -6.34 -1.20 -1.03
N THR A 50 -6.04 -0.51 -2.12
CA THR A 50 -6.54 -0.85 -3.45
C THR A 50 -5.36 -1.18 -4.35
N CYS A 51 -5.41 -2.35 -4.99
CA CYS A 51 -4.41 -2.71 -5.98
C CYS A 51 -4.59 -1.85 -7.23
N THR A 52 -3.54 -1.13 -7.60
CA THR A 52 -3.53 -0.30 -8.82
C THR A 52 -2.85 -1.00 -9.99
N ARG A 53 -2.01 -2.00 -9.71
CA ARG A 53 -1.34 -2.80 -10.72
C ARG A 53 -1.21 -4.27 -10.27
N PRO A 54 -1.88 -5.21 -10.96
CA PRO A 54 -1.75 -6.64 -10.72
C PRO A 54 -0.52 -7.25 -11.39
#